data_AF-A0AAC9U1Y7-F1
#
_entry.id   AF-A0AAC9U1Y7-F1
#
_cell.length_a   1.000
_cell.length_b   1.000
_cell.length_c   1.000
_cell.angle_alpha   90.00
_cell.angle_beta   90.00
_cell.angle_gamma   90.00
#
_symmetry.space_group_name_H-M   'P 1'
#
loop_
_entity.id
_entity.type
_entity.pdbx_description
1 polymer ?
#
loop_
_entity_poly.entity_id
_entity_poly.type
_entity_poly.pdbx_seq_one_letter_code
_entity_poly.pdbx_strand_id
1 'polypeptide(L)'
;MNKTRLSLLIIGLLLVGLYLRQQIISPASTSREPNIESFVDHAQYLTTQSEVIAPLLCAKLATDMGYEIDQQQINQDLHQALAAYDDGQDAPLYLFIYIKGYAFGLAHGIEDKPGAYYHLGCQQKHPDIEPEEAPTRI
;
A
#
# COMPACT_ATOMS: atom_id res chain seq x y z
N MET A 1 33.89 29.97 25.25
CA MET A 1 33.25 30.04 23.92
C MET A 1 32.12 31.05 24.00
N ASN A 2 32.20 32.18 23.26
CA ASN A 2 31.28 33.32 23.44
C ASN A 2 29.84 32.95 23.02
N LYS A 3 28.86 33.30 23.86
CA LYS A 3 27.42 33.00 23.67
C LYS A 3 26.94 33.37 22.26
N THR A 4 27.46 34.46 21.68
CA THR A 4 27.17 34.94 20.33
C THR A 4 27.57 33.95 19.23
N ARG A 5 28.70 33.24 19.39
CA ARG A 5 29.16 32.24 18.41
C ARG A 5 28.32 30.97 18.48
N LEU A 6 27.87 30.59 19.68
CA LEU A 6 26.96 29.46 19.87
C LEU A 6 25.59 29.74 19.21
N SER A 7 25.04 30.94 19.41
CA SER A 7 23.76 31.34 18.80
C SER A 7 23.82 31.35 17.28
N LEU A 8 24.90 31.87 16.69
CA LEU A 8 25.08 31.86 15.23
C LEU A 8 25.18 30.44 14.66
N LEU A 9 25.82 29.52 15.39
CA LEU A 9 25.94 28.12 14.98
C LEU A 9 24.58 27.42 14.99
N ILE A 10 23.77 27.66 16.03
CA ILE A 10 22.41 27.09 16.16
C ILE A 10 21.49 27.61 15.04
N ILE A 11 21.54 28.92 14.77
CA ILE A 11 20.73 29.53 13.70
C ILE A 11 21.18 28.99 12.32
N GLY A 12 22.49 28.87 12.10
CA GLY A 12 23.02 28.28 10.87
C GLY A 12 22.57 26.82 10.67
N LEU A 13 22.61 26.00 11.73
CA LEU A 13 22.15 24.62 11.69
C LEU A 13 20.64 24.50 11.42
N LEU A 14 19.83 25.39 12.01
CA LEU A 14 18.40 25.44 11.75
C LEU A 14 18.09 25.83 10.30
N LEU A 15 18.80 26.80 9.74
CA LEU A 15 18.63 27.22 8.35
C LEU A 15 19.06 26.13 7.36
N VAL A 16 20.16 25.42 7.64
CA VAL A 16 20.60 24.27 6.83
C VAL A 16 19.60 23.12 6.93
N GLY A 17 19.08 22.83 8.12
CA GLY A 17 18.03 21.83 8.31
C GLY A 17 16.73 22.18 7.57
N LEU A 18 16.35 23.47 7.57
CA LEU A 18 15.17 23.94 6.83
C LEU A 18 15.38 23.86 5.31
N TYR A 19 16.58 24.20 4.83
CA TYR A 19 16.96 24.11 3.42
C TYR A 19 16.99 22.66 2.92
N LEU A 20 17.61 21.75 3.68
CA LEU A 20 17.61 20.32 3.38
C LEU A 20 16.18 19.75 3.41
N ARG A 21 15.35 20.18 4.36
CA ARG A 21 13.93 19.81 4.40
C ARG A 21 13.18 20.27 3.15
N GLN A 22 13.46 21.46 2.63
CA GLN A 22 12.83 21.94 1.39
C GLN A 22 13.28 21.15 0.16
N GLN A 23 14.53 20.68 0.10
CA GLN A 23 15.03 19.84 -1.01
C GLN A 23 14.47 18.41 -0.95
N ILE A 24 14.20 17.88 0.25
CA ILE A 24 13.69 16.51 0.45
C ILE A 24 12.15 16.46 0.38
N ILE A 25 11.46 17.55 0.74
CA ILE A 25 9.98 17.61 0.83
C ILE A 25 9.33 18.43 -0.30
N SER A 26 10.09 19.18 -1.10
CA SER A 26 9.54 19.67 -2.37
C SER A 26 9.66 18.54 -3.37
N PRO A 27 8.59 17.80 -3.71
CA PRO A 27 8.66 17.07 -4.95
C PRO A 27 8.85 18.15 -6.02
N ALA A 28 10.00 18.13 -6.68
CA ALA A 28 10.06 18.59 -8.06
C ALA A 28 9.24 17.62 -8.92
N SER A 29 8.00 17.32 -8.53
CA SER A 29 6.99 16.85 -9.45
C SER A 29 6.69 18.08 -10.29
N THR A 30 7.32 18.15 -11.45
CA THR A 30 6.60 18.69 -12.60
C THR A 30 5.20 18.12 -12.50
N SER A 31 4.21 18.97 -12.23
CA SER A 31 2.81 18.59 -12.16
C SER A 31 2.41 18.07 -13.55
N ARG A 32 2.77 16.81 -13.84
CA ARG A 32 2.15 16.05 -14.90
C ARG A 32 0.76 15.75 -14.37
N GLU A 33 -0.24 16.36 -14.99
CA GLU A 33 -1.61 16.06 -14.65
C GLU A 33 -1.80 14.55 -14.82
N PRO A 34 -2.25 13.82 -13.78
CA PRO A 34 -2.52 12.41 -13.90
C PRO A 34 -3.49 12.18 -15.06
N ASN A 35 -3.22 11.20 -15.91
CA ASN A 35 -4.18 10.82 -16.94
C ASN A 35 -5.37 10.11 -16.26
N ILE A 36 -6.40 10.89 -15.90
CA ILE A 36 -7.54 10.42 -15.12
C ILE A 36 -8.31 9.32 -15.86
N GLU A 37 -8.44 9.42 -17.18
CA GLU A 37 -9.15 8.43 -18.00
C GLU A 37 -8.41 7.09 -17.99
N SER A 38 -7.11 7.11 -18.28
CA SER A 38 -6.20 5.94 -18.17
C SER A 38 -6.24 5.33 -16.77
N PHE A 39 -6.20 6.17 -15.73
CA PHE A 39 -6.30 5.72 -14.34
C PHE A 39 -7.62 5.01 -14.07
N VAL A 40 -8.76 5.59 -14.46
CA VAL A 40 -10.08 5.00 -14.20
C VAL A 40 -10.20 3.66 -14.91
N ASP A 41 -9.80 3.58 -16.18
CA ASP A 41 -9.86 2.35 -16.97
C ASP A 41 -8.98 1.25 -16.36
N HIS A 42 -7.73 1.57 -16.02
CA HIS A 42 -6.82 0.63 -15.38
C HIS A 42 -7.32 0.20 -14.00
N ALA A 43 -7.84 1.14 -13.19
CA ALA A 43 -8.37 0.83 -11.87
C ALA A 43 -9.59 -0.09 -11.96
N GLN A 44 -10.53 0.19 -12.87
CA GLN A 44 -11.70 -0.67 -13.10
C GLN A 44 -11.28 -2.05 -13.58
N TYR A 45 -10.35 -2.13 -14.51
CA TYR A 45 -9.82 -3.40 -14.99
C TYR A 45 -9.15 -4.19 -13.86
N LEU A 46 -8.22 -3.58 -13.12
CA LEU A 46 -7.42 -4.23 -12.08
C LEU A 46 -8.26 -4.69 -10.88
N THR A 47 -9.34 -3.99 -10.54
CA THR A 47 -10.27 -4.44 -9.48
C THR A 47 -11.06 -5.68 -9.85
N THR A 48 -11.12 -6.03 -11.13
CA THR A 48 -11.74 -7.29 -11.60
C THR A 48 -10.74 -8.45 -11.71
N GLN A 49 -9.42 -8.18 -11.63
CA GLN A 49 -8.39 -9.19 -11.74
C GLN A 49 -8.15 -9.88 -10.40
N SER A 50 -8.56 -11.15 -10.31
CA SER A 50 -8.44 -11.95 -9.09
C SER A 50 -7.01 -12.10 -8.60
N GLU A 51 -6.05 -12.19 -9.51
CA GLU A 51 -4.62 -12.32 -9.25
C GLU A 51 -4.02 -11.07 -8.60
N VAL A 52 -4.65 -9.90 -8.75
CA VAL A 52 -4.26 -8.64 -8.12
C VAL A 52 -4.98 -8.45 -6.79
N ILE A 53 -6.29 -8.70 -6.75
CA ILE A 53 -7.12 -8.42 -5.57
C ILE A 53 -7.02 -9.51 -4.50
N ALA A 54 -7.03 -10.79 -4.88
CA ALA A 54 -7.07 -11.88 -3.91
C ALA A 54 -5.85 -11.90 -2.96
N PRO A 55 -4.60 -11.68 -3.41
CA PRO A 55 -3.46 -11.61 -2.49
C PRO A 55 -3.59 -10.49 -1.45
N LEU A 56 -4.07 -9.31 -1.86
CA LEU A 56 -4.28 -8.17 -0.97
C LEU A 56 -5.41 -8.44 0.03
N LEU A 57 -6.50 -9.03 -0.46
CA LEU A 57 -7.66 -9.41 0.35
C LEU A 57 -7.26 -10.46 1.39
N CYS A 58 -6.53 -11.51 0.99
CA CYS A 58 -6.00 -12.54 1.88
C CYS A 58 -5.04 -11.98 2.92
N ALA A 59 -4.12 -11.09 2.52
CA ALA A 59 -3.20 -10.43 3.43
C ALA A 59 -3.94 -9.59 4.49
N LYS A 60 -4.99 -8.87 4.08
CA LYS A 60 -5.80 -8.07 5.01
C LYS A 60 -6.64 -8.93 5.94
N LEU A 61 -7.28 -9.98 5.43
CA LEU A 61 -8.02 -10.95 6.25
C LEU A 61 -7.10 -11.61 7.29
N ALA A 62 -5.90 -12.06 6.91
CA ALA A 62 -4.92 -12.59 7.84
C ALA A 62 -4.53 -11.57 8.92
N THR A 63 -4.25 -10.33 8.52
CA THR A 63 -3.90 -9.26 9.47
C THR A 63 -5.06 -8.97 10.42
N ASP A 64 -6.31 -8.95 9.93
CA ASP A 64 -7.50 -8.71 10.76
C ASP A 64 -7.80 -9.87 11.72
N MET A 65 -7.36 -11.09 11.40
CA MET A 65 -7.40 -12.24 12.30
C MET A 65 -6.21 -12.27 13.29
N GLY A 66 -5.30 -11.29 13.23
CA GLY A 66 -4.18 -11.16 14.16
C GLY A 66 -2.89 -11.84 13.73
N TYR A 67 -2.80 -12.35 12.49
CA TYR A 67 -1.56 -12.93 11.97
C TYR A 67 -0.62 -11.86 11.43
N GLU A 68 0.67 -12.10 11.61
CA GLU A 68 1.71 -11.28 10.99
C GLU A 68 1.85 -11.64 9.51
N ILE A 69 1.81 -10.62 8.65
CA ILE A 69 2.01 -10.74 7.21
C ILE A 69 3.13 -9.80 6.80
N ASP A 70 4.03 -10.28 5.93
CA ASP A 70 5.06 -9.45 5.32
C ASP A 70 4.42 -8.42 4.37
N GLN A 71 4.12 -7.25 4.92
CA GLN A 71 3.55 -6.13 4.18
C GLN A 71 4.50 -5.61 3.09
N GLN A 72 5.81 -5.79 3.26
CA GLN A 72 6.78 -5.35 2.27
C GLN A 72 6.70 -6.25 1.03
N GLN A 73 6.64 -7.57 1.21
CA GLN A 73 6.46 -8.50 0.10
C GLN A 73 5.15 -8.23 -0.64
N ILE A 74 4.04 -8.07 0.08
CA ILE A 74 2.73 -7.76 -0.53
C ILE A 74 2.77 -6.46 -1.36
N ASN A 75 3.45 -5.43 -0.85
CA ASN A 75 3.60 -4.18 -1.59
C ASN A 75 4.49 -4.36 -2.84
N GLN A 76 5.56 -5.15 -2.75
CA GLN A 76 6.44 -5.44 -3.88
C GLN A 76 5.70 -6.22 -4.98
N ASP A 77 4.93 -7.24 -4.60
CA ASP A 77 4.10 -8.01 -5.53
C ASP A 77 3.08 -7.12 -6.25
N LEU A 78 2.42 -6.22 -5.51
CA LEU A 78 1.50 -5.25 -6.09
C LEU A 78 2.22 -4.29 -7.04
N HIS A 79 3.38 -3.74 -6.66
CA HIS A 79 4.18 -2.91 -7.56
C HIS A 79 4.56 -3.64 -8.83
N GLN A 80 4.95 -4.91 -8.73
CA GLN A 80 5.30 -5.73 -9.89
C GLN A 80 4.09 -5.98 -10.80
N ALA A 81 2.92 -6.25 -10.24
CA ALA A 81 1.67 -6.41 -11.01
C ALA A 81 1.27 -5.11 -11.72
N LEU A 82 1.53 -3.96 -11.10
CA LEU A 82 1.18 -2.64 -11.64
C LEU A 82 2.19 -2.10 -12.65
N ALA A 83 3.39 -2.68 -12.74
CA ALA A 83 4.46 -2.19 -13.62
C ALA A 83 4.05 -2.17 -15.11
N ALA A 84 3.14 -3.06 -15.53
CA ALA A 84 2.61 -3.10 -16.89
C ALA A 84 1.68 -1.93 -17.23
N TYR A 85 1.21 -1.18 -16.23
CA TYR A 85 0.26 -0.06 -16.36
C TYR A 85 0.95 1.29 -16.09
N ASP A 86 2.28 1.30 -16.00
CA ASP A 86 3.06 2.53 -15.89
C ASP A 86 3.13 3.23 -17.24
N ASP A 87 2.34 4.30 -17.38
CA ASP A 87 2.34 5.18 -18.55
C ASP A 87 3.33 6.37 -18.40
N GLY A 88 4.17 6.35 -17.36
CA GLY A 88 5.18 7.36 -17.09
C GLY A 88 4.65 8.66 -16.45
N GLN A 89 3.39 8.66 -15.97
CA GLN A 89 2.73 9.84 -15.39
C GLN A 89 2.20 9.62 -13.96
N ASP A 90 3.03 9.12 -13.04
CA ASP A 90 2.69 8.84 -11.63
C ASP A 90 1.47 7.90 -11.41
N ALA A 91 0.88 7.38 -12.50
CA ALA A 91 -0.22 6.42 -12.50
C ALA A 91 0.03 5.17 -11.63
N PRO A 92 1.26 4.60 -11.56
CA PRO A 92 1.50 3.43 -10.72
C PRO A 92 1.27 3.68 -9.23
N LEU A 93 1.61 4.88 -8.73
CA LEU A 93 1.43 5.20 -7.31
C LEU A 93 -0.05 5.37 -6.96
N TYR A 94 -0.81 6.06 -7.81
CA TYR A 94 -2.25 6.23 -7.60
C TYR A 94 -3.01 4.90 -7.74
N LEU A 95 -2.66 4.09 -8.74
CA LEU A 95 -3.20 2.74 -8.90
C LEU A 95 -2.85 1.86 -7.70
N PHE A 96 -1.61 1.92 -7.21
CA PHE A 96 -1.18 1.20 -6.01
C PHE A 96 -2.07 1.54 -4.80
N ILE A 97 -2.24 2.83 -4.52
CA ILE A 97 -3.05 3.30 -3.38
C ILE A 97 -4.50 2.86 -3.55
N TYR A 98 -5.07 3.06 -4.74
CA TYR A 98 -6.47 2.75 -5.01
C TYR A 98 -6.76 1.26 -4.90
N ILE A 99 -5.98 0.41 -5.56
CA ILE A 99 -6.17 -1.04 -5.60
C ILE A 99 -5.98 -1.66 -4.21
N LYS A 100 -4.95 -1.23 -3.48
CA LYS A 100 -4.75 -1.67 -2.09
C LYS A 100 -5.90 -1.25 -1.20
N GLY A 101 -6.33 0.01 -1.29
CA GLY A 101 -7.47 0.54 -0.53
C GLY A 101 -8.77 -0.20 -0.82
N TYR A 102 -9.04 -0.49 -2.10
CA TYR A 102 -10.22 -1.23 -2.54
C TYR A 102 -10.24 -2.65 -1.93
N ALA A 103 -9.17 -3.42 -2.12
CA ALA A 103 -9.09 -4.78 -1.59
C ALA A 103 -9.17 -4.81 -0.06
N PHE A 104 -8.53 -3.87 0.62
CA PHE A 104 -8.57 -3.80 2.09
C PHE A 104 -9.95 -3.36 2.61
N GLY A 105 -10.63 -2.48 1.88
CA GLY A 105 -12.01 -2.10 2.16
C GLY A 105 -12.98 -3.27 2.03
N LEU A 106 -12.79 -4.12 1.01
CA LEU A 106 -13.56 -5.36 0.85
C LEU A 106 -13.34 -6.31 2.04
N ALA A 107 -12.09 -6.58 2.41
CA ALA A 107 -11.78 -7.43 3.57
C ALA A 107 -12.38 -6.89 4.87
N HIS A 108 -12.31 -5.57 5.07
CA HIS A 108 -12.84 -4.94 6.28
C HIS A 108 -14.37 -5.08 6.39
N GLY A 109 -15.08 -5.04 5.26
CA GLY A 109 -16.53 -5.23 5.21
C GLY A 109 -17.01 -6.67 5.45
N ILE A 110 -16.09 -7.65 5.51
CA ILE A 110 -16.43 -9.05 5.77
C ILE A 110 -16.57 -9.28 7.28
N GLU A 111 -17.75 -9.76 7.69
CA GLU A 111 -18.04 -10.14 9.07
C GLU A 111 -17.29 -11.43 9.44
N ASP A 112 -17.54 -12.53 8.72
CA ASP A 112 -16.87 -13.82 8.90
C ASP A 112 -15.52 -13.87 8.15
N LYS A 113 -14.49 -13.30 8.79
CA LYS A 113 -13.13 -13.25 8.24
C LYS A 113 -12.48 -14.63 8.12
N PRO A 114 -12.55 -15.53 9.14
CA PRO A 114 -12.01 -16.88 9.02
C PRO A 114 -12.66 -17.70 7.90
N GLY A 115 -13.99 -17.65 7.79
CA GLY A 115 -14.70 -18.34 6.71
C GLY A 115 -14.34 -17.80 5.33
N ALA A 116 -14.29 -16.46 5.16
CA ALA A 116 -13.85 -15.87 3.91
C ALA A 116 -12.40 -16.25 3.55
N TYR A 117 -11.49 -16.23 4.53
CA TYR A 117 -10.09 -16.62 4.34
C TYR A 117 -9.96 -18.06 3.82
N TYR A 118 -10.74 -18.98 4.39
CA TYR A 118 -10.80 -20.37 3.95
C TYR A 118 -11.41 -20.51 2.55
N HIS A 119 -12.57 -19.90 2.29
CA HIS A 119 -13.29 -20.01 1.01
C HIS A 119 -12.54 -19.38 -0.16
N LEU A 120 -11.75 -18.34 0.10
CA LEU A 120 -10.87 -17.72 -0.89
C LEU A 120 -9.58 -18.51 -1.14
N GLY A 121 -9.35 -19.61 -0.42
CA GLY A 121 -8.16 -20.44 -0.57
C GLY A 121 -6.87 -19.75 -0.14
N CYS A 122 -6.96 -18.76 0.78
CA CYS A 122 -5.82 -17.94 1.20
C CYS A 122 -4.69 -18.76 1.85
N GLN A 123 -5.02 -19.92 2.43
CA GLN A 123 -4.06 -20.87 3.00
C GLN A 123 -3.00 -21.34 1.99
N GLN A 124 -3.33 -21.40 0.69
CA GLN A 124 -2.34 -21.79 -0.32
C GLN A 124 -1.22 -20.74 -0.48
N LYS A 125 -1.49 -19.49 -0.07
CA LYS A 125 -0.56 -18.37 -0.14
C LYS A 125 0.13 -18.09 1.20
N HIS A 126 -0.49 -18.48 2.31
CA HIS A 126 0.08 -18.40 3.65
C HIS A 126 -0.14 -19.74 4.38
N PRO A 127 0.68 -20.76 4.10
CA PRO A 127 0.47 -22.12 4.61
C PRO A 127 0.61 -22.22 6.13
N ASP A 128 1.29 -21.24 6.76
CA ASP A 128 1.51 -21.21 8.20
C ASP A 128 0.30 -20.63 8.98
N ILE A 129 -0.76 -20.24 8.28
CA ILE A 129 -1.98 -19.68 8.87
C ILE A 129 -3.08 -20.75 8.86
N GLU A 130 -3.28 -21.39 10.01
CA GLU A 130 -4.48 -22.17 10.30
C GLU A 130 -5.47 -21.28 11.07
N PRO A 131 -6.59 -20.85 10.45
CA PRO A 131 -7.63 -20.14 11.19
C PRO A 131 -8.21 -21.08 12.27
N GLU A 132 -8.29 -20.59 13.51
CA GLU A 132 -8.71 -21.37 14.70
C GLU A 132 -10.08 -22.03 14.56
N GLU A 133 -10.97 -21.51 13.70
CA GLU A 133 -12.23 -22.14 13.36
C GLU A 133 -12.48 -22.04 11.85
N ALA A 134 -12.38 -23.18 11.16
CA ALA A 134 -13.05 -23.34 9.87
C ALA A 134 -14.57 -23.37 10.14
N PRO A 135 -15.40 -22.63 9.39
CA PRO A 135 -16.84 -22.62 9.63
C PRO A 135 -17.38 -24.05 9.52
N THR A 136 -18.01 -24.51 10.59
CA THR A 136 -18.79 -25.75 10.60
C THR A 136 -19.82 -25.64 9.49
N ARG A 137 -19.69 -26.47 8.43
CA ARG A 137 -20.70 -26.56 7.38
C ARG A 137 -22.06 -26.81 8.05
N ILE A 138 -23.00 -25.87 7.89
CA ILE A 138 -24.42 -26.09 8.17
C ILE A 138 -25.05 -26.65 6.89
#